data_AF-A0A6S7KUB4-F1
#
_entry.id   AF-A0A6S7KUB4-F1
#
_cell.length_a   1.000
_cell.length_b   1.000
_cell.length_c   1.000
_cell.angle_alpha   90.00
_cell.angle_beta   90.00
_cell.angle_gamma   90.00
#
_symmetry.space_group_name_H-M   'P 1'
#
loop_
_entity.id
_entity.type
_entity.pdbx_description
1 polymer ?
#
loop_
_entity_poly.entity_id
_entity_poly.type
_entity_poly.pdbx_seq_one_letter_code
_entity_poly.pdbx_strand_id
1 'polypeptide(L)' 'MSVPPLGLKRLISIEFLPDDTALPDADTCFLILKLPIKHEDFEEFSKNMMVALKFACCAFGDN' A
#
# COMPACT_ATOMS: atom_id res chain seq x y z
N MET A 1 14.35 1.92 -3.26
CA MET A 1 13.70 1.18 -4.36
C MET A 1 13.90 1.99 -5.63
N SER A 2 14.43 1.39 -6.69
CA SER A 2 14.72 2.09 -7.96
C SER A 2 13.74 1.66 -9.05
N VAL A 3 13.37 2.59 -9.92
CA VAL A 3 12.61 2.26 -11.13
C VAL A 3 13.55 1.50 -12.08
N PRO A 4 13.18 0.31 -12.59
CA PRO A 4 14.05 -0.41 -13.51
C PRO A 4 14.26 0.39 -14.80
N PRO A 5 15.45 0.33 -15.42
CA PRO A 5 15.78 1.14 -16.60
C PRO A 5 14.92 0.82 -17.83
N LEU A 6 14.29 -0.36 -17.85
CA LEU A 6 13.36 -0.80 -18.90
C LEU A 6 11.89 -0.64 -18.49
N GLY A 7 11.62 0.09 -17.40
CA GLY A 7 10.30 0.20 -16.80
C GLY A 7 9.88 -1.05 -16.02
N LEU A 8 8.64 -1.05 -15.54
CA LEU A 8 8.08 -2.15 -14.76
C LEU A 8 7.73 -3.33 -15.67
N LYS A 9 8.53 -4.40 -15.61
CA LYS A 9 8.25 -5.65 -16.35
C LYS A 9 7.04 -6.42 -15.82
N ARG A 10 6.63 -6.13 -14.59
CA ARG A 10 5.46 -6.70 -13.90
C ARG A 10 4.59 -5.56 -13.42
N LEU A 11 3.28 -5.68 -13.61
CA LEU A 11 2.32 -4.69 -13.16
C LEU A 11 2.16 -4.76 -11.64
N ILE A 12 1.93 -3.61 -11.02
CA ILE A 12 1.49 -3.54 -9.63
C ILE A 12 0.03 -4.00 -9.61
N SER A 13 -0.27 -5.00 -8.79
CA SER A 13 -1.62 -5.53 -8.64
C SER A 13 -2.32 -4.83 -7.48
N ILE A 14 -3.62 -4.56 -7.63
CA ILE A 14 -4.45 -4.02 -6.56
C ILE A 14 -5.30 -5.16 -6.02
N GLU A 15 -5.21 -5.39 -4.72
CA GLU A 15 -6.10 -6.27 -3.98
C GLU A 15 -6.90 -5.47 -2.96
N PHE A 16 -8.07 -5.98 -2.61
CA PHE A 16 -8.95 -5.33 -1.65
C PHE A 16 -8.91 -6.07 -0.31
N LEU A 17 -8.69 -5.32 0.76
CA LEU A 17 -8.69 -5.83 2.13
C LEU A 17 -10.13 -6.09 2.60
N PRO A 18 -10.33 -6.98 3.58
CA PRO A 18 -11.62 -7.15 4.25
C PRO A 18 -12.08 -5.84 4.92
N ASP A 19 -13.40 -5.69 5.11
CA ASP A 19 -14.11 -4.47 5.56
C ASP A 19 -13.62 -3.83 6.87
N ASP A 20 -12.83 -4.55 7.67
CA ASP A 20 -12.41 -4.15 9.01
C ASP A 20 -11.05 -3.42 9.05
N THR A 21 -10.44 -3.16 7.90
CA THR A 21 -9.12 -2.54 7.81
C THR A 21 -9.23 -1.07 7.39
N ALA A 22 -8.63 -0.14 8.13
CA ALA A 22 -8.66 1.30 7.78
C ALA A 22 -7.43 1.77 6.99
N LEU A 23 -6.31 1.05 7.14
CA LEU A 23 -5.03 1.39 6.52
C LEU A 23 -4.71 0.44 5.36
N PRO A 24 -4.13 0.94 4.26
CA PRO A 24 -3.62 0.08 3.20
C PRO A 24 -2.39 -0.69 3.67
N ASP A 25 -2.14 -1.82 3.00
CA ASP A 25 -1.01 -2.72 3.23
C ASP A 25 -0.34 -3.07 1.89
N ALA A 26 0.84 -3.69 1.90
CA ALA A 26 1.55 -4.05 0.69
C ALA A 26 2.33 -5.36 0.82
N ASP A 27 2.22 -6.20 -0.20
CA ASP A 27 3.16 -7.30 -0.41
C ASP A 27 4.18 -6.92 -1.48
N THR A 28 5.32 -6.41 -1.00
CA THR A 28 6.36 -5.83 -1.86
C THR A 28 7.09 -6.86 -2.71
N CYS A 29 7.15 -8.12 -2.28
CA CYS A 29 7.78 -9.21 -3.02
C CYS A 29 6.98 -9.57 -4.29
N PHE A 30 5.66 -9.40 -4.24
CA PHE A 30 4.77 -9.72 -5.36
C PHE A 30 4.19 -8.50 -6.07
N LEU A 31 4.62 -7.28 -5.69
CA LEU A 31 4.12 -6.02 -6.23
C LEU A 31 2.60 -5.85 -6.04
N ILE A 32 2.09 -6.22 -4.86
CA ILE A 32 0.66 -6.12 -4.53
C ILE A 32 0.45 -4.95 -3.58
N LEU A 33 -0.45 -4.04 -3.95
CA LEU A 33 -0.99 -3.00 -3.08
C LEU A 33 -2.37 -3.45 -2.58
N LYS A 34 -2.53 -3.57 -1.27
CA LYS A 34 -3.78 -3.97 -0.65
C LYS A 34 -4.50 -2.73 -0.14
N LEU A 35 -5.64 -2.42 -0.73
CA LEU A 35 -6.44 -1.23 -0.41
C LEU A 35 -7.66 -1.60 0.42
N PRO A 36 -8.03 -0.80 1.42
CA PRO A 36 -9.32 -0.96 2.06
C PRO A 36 -10.46 -0.58 1.11
N ILE A 37 -11.62 -1.21 1.33
CA ILE A 37 -12.83 -0.96 0.54
C ILE A 37 -13.80 -0.01 1.22
N LYS A 38 -13.61 0.23 2.52
CA LYS A 38 -14.48 1.07 3.34
C LYS A 38 -13.79 2.40 3.62
N HIS A 39 -14.20 3.40 2.86
CA HIS A 39 -13.82 4.79 3.03
C HIS A 39 -15.09 5.63 2.89
N GLU A 40 -15.31 6.58 3.79
CA GLU A 40 -16.45 7.50 3.73
C GLU A 40 -16.32 8.44 2.53
N ASP A 41 -15.09 8.88 2.25
CA ASP A 41 -14.77 9.75 1.13
C ASP A 41 -13.30 9.64 0.67
N PHE A 42 -12.97 10.40 -0.38
CA PHE A 42 -11.63 10.48 -0.93
C PHE A 42 -10.60 11.09 0.04
N GLU A 43 -11.02 12.02 0.91
CA GLU A 43 -10.11 12.69 1.84
C GLU A 43 -9.63 11.71 2.92
N GLU A 44 -10.54 10.89 3.45
CA GLU A 44 -10.21 9.82 4.39
C GLU A 44 -9.26 8.80 3.77
N PHE A 45 -9.54 8.34 2.55
CA PHE A 45 -8.64 7.45 1.80
C PHE A 45 -7.24 8.07 1.65
N SER A 46 -7.17 9.33 1.20
CA SER A 46 -5.92 10.05 0.98
C SER A 46 -5.11 10.19 2.27
N LYS A 47 -5.79 10.54 3.38
CA LYS A 47 -5.17 10.63 4.70
C LYS A 47 -4.60 9.28 5.14
N ASN A 48 -5.36 8.20 5.05
CA ASN A 48 -4.93 6.87 5.49
C ASN A 48 -3.78 6.33 4.63
N MET A 49 -3.81 6.59 3.31
CA MET A 49 -2.71 6.27 2.41
C MET A 49 -1.43 7.03 2.79
N MET A 50 -1.52 8.33 3.05
CA MET A 50 -0.38 9.14 3.46
C MET A 50 0.19 8.74 4.83
N VAL A 51 -0.68 8.32 5.76
CA VAL A 51 -0.26 7.75 7.04
C VAL A 51 0.52 6.45 6.81
N ALA A 52 -0.04 5.50 6.07
CA ALA A 52 0.62 4.23 5.78
C ALA A 52 1.99 4.43 5.11
N LEU A 53 2.10 5.30 4.09
CA LEU A 53 3.37 5.61 3.44
C LEU A 53 4.42 6.20 4.39
N LYS A 54 4.00 7.08 5.31
CA LYS A 54 4.92 7.70 6.29
C LYS A 54 5.43 6.69 7.32
N PHE A 55 4.56 5.82 7.84
CA PHE A 55 4.92 4.90 8.92
C PHE A 55 5.53 3.58 8.41
N ALA A 56 5.22 3.16 7.18
CA ALA A 56 5.89 2.01 6.55
C ALA A 56 7.40 2.26 6.38
N CYS A 57 7.83 3.51 6.24
CA CYS A 57 9.23 3.91 6.18
C CYS A 57 9.99 3.67 7.51
N CYS A 58 9.27 3.53 8.62
CA CYS A 58 9.83 3.40 9.97
C CYS A 58 9.75 1.96 10.53
N ALA A 59 9.31 0.97 9.75
CA ALA A 59 9.26 -0.42 10.20
C ALA A 59 10.69 -0.97 10.34
N PHE A 60 11.18 -0.99 11.58
CA PHE A 60 12.33 -1.80 11.98
C PHE A 60 11.99 -3.26 11.72
N GLY A 61 12.80 -3.92 10.89
CA GLY A 61 12.87 -5.37 10.90
C GLY A 61 13.48 -5.81 12.23
N ASP A 62 12.63 -6.16 13.20
CA ASP A 62 13.01 -7.04 14.29
C ASP A 62 12.43 -8.42 13.98
N ASN A 63 13.29 -9.28 13.43
CA ASN A 63 13.47 -10.71 13.75
C ASN A 63 14.71 -11.22 13.02
#